data_AF-A0A3A4WEJ8-F1
#
_entry.id   AF-A0A3A4WEJ8-F1
#
_cell.length_a   1.000
_cell.length_b   1.000
_cell.length_c   1.000
_cell.angle_alpha   90.00
_cell.angle_beta   90.00
_cell.angle_gamma   90.00
#
_symmetry.space_group_name_H-M   'P 1'
#
loop_
_entity.id
_entity.type
_entity.pdbx_description
1 polymer ?
#
loop_
_entity_poly.entity_id
_entity_poly.type
_entity_poly.pdbx_seq_one_letter_code
_entity_poly.pdbx_strand_id
1 'polypeptide(L)'
;MHSQKELVVMDEGSDNVGILKKEAVKGQIIEVDCSIIGDDIEVKDDIPFGFKIAITDIGAGEQIVKFGEAIGIASTAIRRGQMVHVHNVEGLRGRGDLGESSDR
;
A
#
# COMPACT_ATOMS: atom_id res chain seq x y z
N MET A 1 28.14 3.12 -4.59
CA MET A 1 27.31 3.10 -3.36
C MET A 1 25.96 2.54 -3.77
N HIS A 2 25.61 1.33 -3.35
CA HIS A 2 24.25 0.83 -3.55
C HIS A 2 23.35 1.56 -2.55
N SER A 3 22.55 2.52 -3.02
CA SER A 3 21.49 3.09 -2.20
C SER A 3 20.52 1.96 -1.88
N GLN A 4 20.43 1.55 -0.61
CA GLN A 4 19.44 0.57 -0.20
C GLN A 4 18.08 1.28 -0.18
N LYS A 5 17.23 0.97 -1.16
CA LYS A 5 15.83 1.45 -1.21
C LYS A 5 15.16 1.18 0.14
N GLU A 6 14.48 2.15 0.73
CA GLU A 6 13.81 1.97 2.04
C GLU A 6 12.39 1.39 1.90
N LEU A 7 11.86 1.43 0.69
CA LEU A 7 10.56 0.91 0.30
C LEU A 7 10.71 -0.15 -0.82
N VAL A 8 9.84 -1.15 -0.82
CA VAL A 8 9.68 -2.09 -1.94
C VAL A 8 8.23 -2.05 -2.41
N VAL A 9 8.06 -1.80 -3.72
CA VAL A 9 6.83 -2.00 -4.47
C VAL A 9 7.13 -3.12 -5.46
N MET A 10 6.23 -4.09 -5.60
CA MET A 10 6.55 -5.35 -6.28
C MET A 10 6.01 -5.36 -7.71
N ASP A 11 4.81 -4.83 -7.90
CA ASP A 11 4.26 -4.51 -9.22
C ASP A 11 3.97 -3.01 -9.31
N GLU A 12 4.87 -2.27 -9.96
CA GLU A 12 4.75 -0.81 -10.07
C GLU A 12 3.51 -0.35 -10.87
N GLY A 13 2.90 -1.24 -11.67
CA GLY A 13 1.74 -0.89 -12.51
C GLY A 13 0.39 -0.99 -11.80
N SER A 14 0.31 -1.74 -10.71
CA SER A 14 -0.97 -2.08 -10.06
C SER A 14 -0.95 -1.97 -8.53
N ASP A 15 0.21 -2.12 -7.89
CA ASP A 15 0.32 -2.00 -6.44
C ASP A 15 -0.01 -0.58 -6.00
N ASN A 16 -0.81 -0.47 -4.93
CA ASN A 16 -1.08 0.81 -4.26
C ASN A 16 -0.52 0.85 -2.83
N VAL A 17 0.21 -0.19 -2.43
CA VAL A 17 0.97 -0.26 -1.18
C VAL A 17 2.39 -0.77 -1.43
N GLY A 18 3.32 -0.30 -0.59
CA GLY A 18 4.67 -0.84 -0.54
C GLY A 18 5.03 -1.38 0.84
N ILE A 19 6.11 -2.15 0.94
CA ILE A 19 6.63 -2.70 2.19
C ILE A 19 7.90 -1.97 2.60
N LEU A 20 7.94 -1.48 3.83
CA LEU A 20 9.12 -0.83 4.37
C LEU A 20 10.21 -1.83 4.73
N LYS A 21 11.45 -1.52 4.33
CA LYS A 21 12.67 -2.26 4.68
C LYS A 21 13.42 -1.67 5.87
N LYS A 22 12.88 -0.61 6.48
CA LYS A 22 13.29 -0.05 7.77
C LYS A 22 12.04 0.44 8.52
N GLU A 23 12.18 0.75 9.80
CA GLU A 23 11.16 1.57 10.47
C GLU A 23 11.12 2.97 9.85
N ALA A 24 9.93 3.58 9.88
CA ALA A 24 9.72 4.94 9.41
C ALA A 24 8.98 5.75 10.47
N VAL A 25 9.40 7.00 10.65
CA VAL A 25 8.82 7.92 11.64
C VAL A 25 7.95 8.94 10.93
N LYS A 26 6.86 9.36 11.57
CA LYS A 26 6.01 10.43 11.04
C LYS A 26 6.82 11.68 10.69
N GLY A 27 6.58 12.21 9.49
CA GLY A 27 7.28 13.37 8.92
C GLY A 27 8.58 13.04 8.20
N GLN A 28 9.04 11.78 8.23
CA GLN A 28 10.16 11.32 7.41
C GLN A 28 9.77 11.35 5.94
N ILE A 29 10.74 11.69 5.08
CA ILE A 29 10.62 11.57 3.63
C ILE A 29 11.33 10.27 3.20
N ILE A 30 10.60 9.40 2.50
CA ILE A 30 11.12 8.15 1.96
C ILE A 30 11.27 8.29 0.46
N GLU A 31 12.49 8.10 -0.01
CA GLU A 31 12.81 8.11 -1.44
C GLU A 31 12.25 6.83 -2.10
N VAL A 32 11.44 7.01 -3.14
CA VAL A 32 10.80 5.93 -3.88
C VAL A 32 11.39 5.86 -5.27
N ASP A 33 12.29 4.90 -5.47
CA ASP A 33 12.90 4.63 -6.77
C ASP A 33 11.99 3.67 -7.57
N CYS A 34 10.78 4.14 -7.89
CA CYS A 34 9.82 3.52 -8.80
C CYS A 34 9.49 4.52 -9.90
N SER A 35 9.63 4.08 -11.15
CA SER A 35 9.52 4.94 -12.34
C SER A 35 8.12 5.53 -12.51
N ILE A 36 7.14 4.91 -11.85
CA ILE A 36 5.71 5.21 -11.95
C ILE A 36 5.22 6.14 -10.82
N ILE A 37 5.82 6.04 -9.63
CA ILE A 37 5.39 6.82 -8.46
C ILE A 37 6.05 8.20 -8.45
N GLY A 38 7.27 8.31 -9.00
CA GLY A 38 7.95 9.57 -9.39
C GLY A 38 8.38 10.50 -8.26
N ASP A 39 7.66 10.48 -7.13
CA ASP A 39 7.81 11.42 -6.03
C ASP A 39 8.20 10.69 -4.73
N ASP A 40 8.94 11.40 -3.88
CA ASP A 40 9.18 10.98 -2.51
C ASP A 40 7.86 10.90 -1.72
N ILE A 41 7.83 10.01 -0.72
CA ILE A 41 6.67 9.84 0.16
C ILE A 41 6.96 10.46 1.52
N GLU A 42 6.12 11.41 1.93
CA GLU A 42 6.08 11.86 3.32
C GLU A 42 5.28 10.88 4.17
N VAL A 43 5.94 10.31 5.16
CA VAL A 43 5.38 9.34 6.11
C VAL A 43 4.42 10.05 7.07
N LYS A 44 3.19 9.54 7.18
CA LYS A 44 2.11 10.19 7.97
C LYS A 44 1.91 9.58 9.36
N ASP A 45 2.41 8.37 9.57
CA ASP A 45 2.29 7.59 10.81
C ASP A 45 3.65 7.01 11.20
N ASP A 46 3.86 6.63 12.47
CA ASP A 46 5.02 5.81 12.81
C ASP A 46 4.77 4.37 12.32
N ILE A 47 5.63 3.87 11.45
CA ILE A 47 5.43 2.60 10.74
C ILE A 47 6.58 1.63 11.06
N PRO A 48 6.31 0.47 11.67
CA PRO A 48 7.34 -0.53 11.94
C PRO A 48 7.95 -1.12 10.66
N PHE A 49 9.17 -1.66 10.80
CA PHE A 49 9.80 -2.46 9.74
C PHE A 49 8.87 -3.59 9.24
N GLY A 50 8.81 -3.77 7.92
CA GLY A 50 8.03 -4.84 7.28
C GLY A 50 6.53 -4.56 7.14
N PHE A 51 6.05 -3.41 7.61
CA PHE A 51 4.64 -3.02 7.48
C PHE A 51 4.38 -2.33 6.15
N LYS A 52 3.09 -2.26 5.80
CA LYS A 52 2.64 -1.64 4.54
C LYS A 52 2.47 -0.14 4.72
N ILE A 53 2.89 0.62 3.73
CA ILE A 53 2.64 2.05 3.57
C ILE A 53 1.89 2.29 2.26
N ALA A 54 0.91 3.18 2.26
CA ALA A 54 0.19 3.57 1.04
C ALA A 54 1.10 4.42 0.13
N ILE A 55 1.22 4.05 -1.14
CA ILE A 55 2.05 4.78 -2.11
C ILE A 55 1.26 5.76 -2.97
N THR A 56 -0.07 5.68 -2.89
CA THR A 56 -1.06 6.61 -3.44
C THR A 56 -2.17 6.82 -2.42
N ASP A 57 -3.07 7.77 -2.66
CA ASP A 57 -4.32 7.85 -1.93
C ASP A 57 -5.22 6.66 -2.32
N ILE A 58 -5.84 6.03 -1.32
CA ILE A 58 -6.77 4.91 -1.44
C ILE A 58 -8.07 5.32 -0.77
N GLY A 59 -9.15 5.41 -1.55
CA GLY A 59 -10.48 5.75 -1.05
C GLY A 59 -11.07 4.69 -0.12
N ALA A 60 -12.01 5.09 0.74
CA ALA A 60 -12.79 4.11 1.49
C ALA A 60 -13.58 3.22 0.52
N GLY A 61 -13.57 1.91 0.74
CA GLY A 61 -14.18 0.92 -0.15
C GLY A 61 -13.32 0.53 -1.36
N GLU A 62 -12.15 1.15 -1.56
CA GLU A 62 -11.25 0.78 -2.65
C GLU A 62 -10.39 -0.43 -2.30
N GLN A 63 -9.95 -1.14 -3.35
CA GLN A 63 -9.09 -2.30 -3.21
C GLN A 63 -7.69 -1.89 -2.76
N ILE A 64 -7.12 -2.68 -1.85
CA ILE A 64 -5.72 -2.61 -1.48
C ILE A 64 -5.00 -3.70 -2.26
N VAL A 65 -4.10 -3.30 -3.15
CA VAL A 65 -3.45 -4.16 -4.14
C VAL A 65 -1.97 -4.31 -3.81
N LYS A 66 -1.53 -5.56 -3.70
CA LYS A 66 -0.13 -5.92 -3.45
C LYS A 66 0.23 -7.14 -4.28
N PHE A 67 1.37 -7.09 -4.97
CA PHE A 67 1.78 -8.09 -5.95
C PHE A 67 0.77 -8.25 -7.10
N GLY A 68 0.08 -7.16 -7.47
CA GLY A 68 -0.99 -7.17 -8.47
C GLY A 68 -2.29 -7.86 -8.05
N GLU A 69 -2.40 -8.30 -6.80
CA GLU A 69 -3.58 -8.96 -6.27
C GLU A 69 -4.25 -8.11 -5.20
N ALA A 70 -5.58 -8.07 -5.21
CA ALA A 70 -6.34 -7.44 -4.13
C ALA A 70 -6.17 -8.27 -2.85
N ILE A 71 -5.63 -7.65 -1.80
CA ILE A 71 -5.39 -8.27 -0.48
C ILE A 71 -6.39 -7.82 0.58
N GLY A 72 -7.21 -6.81 0.29
CA GLY A 72 -8.12 -6.18 1.23
C GLY A 72 -8.95 -5.08 0.58
N ILE A 73 -9.92 -4.57 1.33
CA ILE A 73 -10.64 -3.33 1.02
C ILE A 73 -10.30 -2.30 2.11
N ALA A 74 -10.08 -1.06 1.72
CA ALA A 74 -9.87 0.02 2.68
C ALA A 74 -11.18 0.33 3.43
N SER A 75 -11.21 0.12 4.75
CA SER A 75 -12.41 0.40 5.56
C SER A 75 -12.65 1.89 5.80
N THR A 76 -11.60 2.69 5.62
CA THR A 76 -11.60 4.15 5.63
C THR A 76 -10.66 4.64 4.54
N ALA A 77 -10.77 5.91 4.14
CA ALA A 77 -9.79 6.50 3.24
C ALA A 77 -8.39 6.46 3.87
N ILE A 78 -7.40 6.05 3.08
CA ILE A 78 -5.99 5.96 3.45
C ILE A 78 -5.21 6.88 2.51
N ARG A 79 -4.59 7.92 3.06
CA ARG A 79 -3.77 8.83 2.28
C ARG A 79 -2.39 8.24 1.99
N ARG A 80 -1.79 8.68 0.90
CA ARG A 80 -0.39 8.42 0.57
C ARG A 80 0.49 8.71 1.79
N GLY A 81 1.37 7.77 2.12
CA GLY A 81 2.27 7.83 3.26
C GLY A 81 1.69 7.32 4.58
N GLN A 82 0.42 6.94 4.65
CA GLN A 82 -0.17 6.33 5.85
C GLN A 82 0.13 4.84 5.97
N MET A 83 0.11 4.33 7.19
CA MET A 83 0.25 2.90 7.47
C MET A 83 -1.00 2.14 7.03
N VAL A 84 -0.82 1.04 6.29
CA VAL A 84 -1.90 0.14 5.87
C VAL A 84 -1.87 -1.12 6.73
N HIS A 85 -2.84 -1.27 7.62
CA HIS A 85 -2.88 -2.37 8.58
C HIS A 85 -4.31 -2.76 8.96
N VAL A 86 -4.49 -3.77 9.81
CA VAL A 86 -5.81 -4.35 10.13
C VAL A 86 -6.87 -3.37 10.65
N HIS A 87 -6.50 -2.17 11.10
CA HIS A 87 -7.46 -1.16 11.57
C HIS A 87 -8.12 -0.37 10.42
N ASN A 88 -7.47 -0.28 9.26
CA ASN A 88 -7.97 0.41 8.07
C ASN A 88 -8.14 -0.52 6.86
N VAL A 89 -7.98 -1.83 7.09
CA VAL A 89 -8.14 -2.87 6.08
C VAL A 89 -9.17 -3.89 6.54
N GLU A 90 -10.22 -4.04 5.74
CA GLU A 90 -11.11 -5.18 5.80
C GLU A 90 -10.54 -6.31 4.94
N GLY A 91 -10.38 -7.49 5.55
CA GLY A 91 -9.90 -8.67 4.83
C GLY A 91 -10.95 -9.18 3.85
N LEU A 92 -10.52 -9.62 2.67
CA LEU A 92 -11.40 -10.21 1.64
C LEU A 92 -11.96 -11.61 2.01
N ARG A 93 -11.87 -12.05 3.27
CA ARG A 93 -12.14 -13.45 3.62
C ARG A 93 -13.64 -13.80 3.54
N GLY A 94 -13.94 -14.83 2.75
CA GLY A 94 -14.74 -15.97 3.24
C GLY A 94 -16.04 -16.35 2.54
N ARG A 95 -16.25 -16.00 1.27
CA ARG A 95 -17.46 -16.41 0.52
C ARG A 95 -17.04 -17.00 -0.83
N GLY A 96 -16.94 -18.32 -0.90
CA GLY A 96 -16.69 -19.08 -2.14
C GLY A 96 -17.83 -19.02 -3.16
N ASP A 97 -18.58 -17.92 -3.18
CA ASP A 97 -19.80 -17.71 -3.93
C ASP A 97 -19.84 -16.36 -4.69
N LEU A 98 -18.76 -15.57 -4.65
CA LEU A 98 -18.56 -14.48 -5.61
C LEU A 98 -17.56 -14.91 -6.68
N GLY A 99 -17.83 -16.07 -7.28
CA GLY A 99 -17.41 -16.35 -8.64
C GLY A 99 -18.38 -15.62 -9.57
N GLU A 100 -17.83 -14.70 -10.35
CA GLU A 100 -18.38 -14.15 -11.59
C GLU A 100 -19.83 -13.63 -11.56
N SER A 101 -19.96 -12.30 -11.52
CA SER A 101 -20.99 -11.65 -12.33
C SER A 101 -20.58 -10.22 -12.65
N SER A 102 -19.95 -10.04 -13.81
CA SER A 102 -20.39 -8.97 -14.69
C SER A 102 -20.12 -9.40 -16.12
N ASP A 103 -21.14 -10.02 -16.71
CA ASP A 103 -21.55 -9.74 -18.09
C ASP A 103 -21.21 -8.28 -18.43
N ARG A 104 -20.34 -8.08 -19.42
CA ARG A 104 -20.53 -7.19 -20.58
C ARG A 104 -19.61 -7.62 -21.71
#